data_AF-A0A9C6WIK7-F1
#
_entry.id   AF-A0A9C6WIK7-F1
#
_cell.length_a   1.000
_cell.length_b   1.000
_cell.length_c   1.000
_cell.angle_alpha   90.00
_cell.angle_beta   90.00
_cell.angle_gamma   90.00
#
_symmetry.space_group_name_H-M   'P 1'
#
loop_
_entity.id
_entity.type
_entity.pdbx_description
1 polymer ?
#
loop_
_entity_poly.entity_id
_entity_poly.type
_entity_poly.pdbx_seq_one_letter_code
_entity_poly.pdbx_strand_id
1 'polypeptide(L)'
;MEKFIKKLAEVQAQHVEAQAQGMELPPIDEDLIWEEVCGGQKKNRVYGKGAFFSSSIKSRTTSANSVSGRASTNQNSVPDLREQIHNLNEELFQRVTQQTDERISKLLDTRLAPLEKTQKKLEKLERAIGKAKKEKLKQKRWNEAYVSYYKKVRASSSSTTAPPPPPPPPPSISSDEDYDDDGDEDDTEDYS
;
A
#
# COMPACT_ATOMS: atom_id res chain seq x y z
N MET A 1 5.76 11.77 18.19
CA MET A 1 6.01 12.19 16.80
C MET A 1 5.16 13.40 16.43
N GLU A 2 3.82 13.32 16.47
CA GLU A 2 2.93 14.46 16.16
C GLU A 2 3.22 15.76 16.92
N LYS A 3 3.53 15.65 18.22
CA LYS A 3 3.89 16.82 19.06
C LYS A 3 5.19 17.51 18.62
N PHE A 4 6.16 16.75 18.13
CA PHE A 4 7.43 17.28 17.64
C PHE A 4 7.23 17.98 16.31
N ILE A 5 6.51 17.33 15.38
CA ILE A 5 6.19 17.91 14.07
C ILE A 5 5.44 19.23 14.23
N LYS A 6 4.48 19.29 15.17
CA LYS A 6 3.74 20.53 15.46
C LYS A 6 4.64 21.64 15.99
N LYS A 7 5.54 21.33 16.95
CA LYS A 7 6.46 22.31 17.53
C LYS A 7 7.50 22.79 16.51
N LEU A 8 7.99 21.90 15.64
CA LEU A 8 8.91 22.24 14.58
C LEU A 8 8.28 23.20 13.57
N ALA A 9 7.03 22.95 13.16
CA ALA A 9 6.29 23.84 12.27
C ALA A 9 6.03 25.22 12.89
N GLU A 10 5.76 25.28 14.20
CA GLU A 10 5.58 26.54 14.93
C GLU A 10 6.87 27.36 14.98
N VAL A 11 8.01 26.73 15.28
CA VAL A 11 9.33 27.40 15.31
C VAL A 11 9.76 27.86 13.93
N GLN A 12 9.49 27.06 12.89
CA GLN A 12 9.73 27.46 11.50
C GLN A 12 8.88 28.67 11.08
N ALA A 13 7.61 28.73 11.49
CA ALA A 13 6.75 29.87 11.21
C ALA A 13 7.25 31.16 11.89
N GLN A 14 7.72 31.06 13.14
CA GLN A 14 8.31 32.19 13.86
C GLN A 14 9.62 32.67 13.24
N HIS A 15 10.44 31.75 12.72
CA HIS A 15 11.70 32.08 12.04
C HIS A 15 11.43 32.83 10.72
N VAL A 16 10.45 32.38 9.94
CA VAL A 16 10.00 33.05 8.71
C VAL A 16 9.43 34.45 8.99
N GLU A 17 8.66 34.60 10.06
CA GLU A 17 8.09 35.90 10.47
C GLU A 17 9.17 36.87 10.96
N ALA A 18 10.16 36.40 11.72
CA ALA A 18 11.29 37.20 12.18
C ALA A 18 12.19 37.65 11.01
N GLN A 19 12.39 36.78 10.01
CA GLN A 19 13.12 37.11 8.79
C GLN A 19 12.38 38.17 7.96
N ALA A 20 11.05 38.14 7.91
CA ALA A 20 10.23 39.15 7.25
C ALA A 20 10.31 40.53 7.94
N GLN A 21 10.61 40.55 9.25
CA GLN A 21 10.87 41.77 10.03
C GLN A 21 12.35 42.22 9.97
N GLY A 22 13.17 41.57 9.13
CA GLY A 22 14.57 41.92 8.93
C GLY A 22 15.52 41.43 10.03
N MET A 23 15.07 40.51 10.88
CA MET A 23 15.89 39.89 11.91
C MET A 23 16.46 38.57 11.40
N GLU A 24 17.79 38.45 11.33
CA GLU A 24 18.48 37.22 10.99
C GLU A 24 18.62 36.37 12.25
N LEU A 25 17.77 35.35 12.39
CA LEU A 25 17.85 34.39 13.50
C LEU A 25 18.79 33.22 13.15
N PRO A 26 19.52 32.68 14.15
CA PRO A 26 20.38 31.53 13.94
C PRO A 26 19.59 30.32 13.40
N PRO A 27 20.27 29.35 12.75
CA PRO A 27 19.65 28.13 12.26
C PRO A 27 18.88 27.40 13.38
N ILE A 28 17.73 26.83 13.02
CA ILE A 28 16.88 26.08 13.95
C ILE A 28 17.61 24.79 14.36
N ASP A 29 17.82 24.62 15.67
CA ASP A 29 18.41 23.40 16.26
C ASP A 29 17.31 22.37 16.55
N GLU A 30 17.23 21.35 15.70
CA GLU A 30 16.22 20.29 15.80
C GLU A 30 16.39 19.40 17.04
N ASP A 31 17.63 19.22 17.52
CA ASP A 31 17.95 18.41 18.70
C ASP A 31 17.44 19.09 19.98
N LEU A 32 17.54 20.43 20.04
CA LEU A 32 17.01 21.23 21.13
C LEU A 32 15.47 21.16 21.21
N ILE A 33 14.79 21.19 20.05
CA ILE A 33 13.32 21.04 19.97
C ILE A 33 12.91 19.63 20.38
N TRP A 34 13.70 18.62 20.02
CA TRP A 34 13.46 17.25 20.42
C TRP A 34 13.60 17.07 21.93
N GLU A 35 14.61 17.66 22.57
CA GLU A 35 14.73 17.68 24.03
C GLU A 35 13.55 18.39 24.72
N GLU A 36 13.07 19.52 24.20
CA GLU A 36 11.91 20.22 24.78
C GLU A 36 10.63 19.36 24.70
N VAL A 37 10.38 18.72 23.55
CA VAL A 37 9.17 17.93 23.31
C VAL A 37 9.19 16.58 24.02
N CYS A 38 10.36 15.93 24.08
CA CYS A 38 10.53 14.63 24.69
C CYS A 38 10.94 14.70 26.18
N GLY A 39 11.19 15.89 26.71
CA GLY A 39 11.55 16.11 28.11
C GLY A 39 12.98 15.65 28.43
N GLY A 40 13.97 16.36 27.88
CA GLY A 40 15.38 16.23 28.22
C GLY A 40 15.70 16.67 29.65
N GLN A 41 16.52 15.86 30.32
CA GLN A 41 17.03 15.98 31.70
C GLN A 41 16.02 15.85 32.87
N LYS A 42 15.46 14.64 33.02
CA LYS A 42 15.00 14.15 34.33
C LYS A 42 16.07 13.30 34.99
N LYS A 43 17.14 13.91 35.49
CA LYS A 43 17.93 13.29 36.57
C LYS A 43 17.28 13.70 37.89
N ASN A 44 17.01 12.70 38.74
CA ASN A 44 16.46 12.80 40.10
C ASN A 44 14.93 12.70 40.21
N ARG A 45 14.34 11.60 39.73
CA ARG A 45 13.18 11.04 40.44
C ARG A 45 13.45 9.58 40.73
N VAL A 46 13.89 9.31 41.96
CA VAL A 46 13.89 7.97 42.54
C VAL A 46 12.43 7.50 42.54
N TYR A 47 12.07 6.65 41.59
CA TYR A 47 10.83 5.89 41.70
C TYR A 47 11.10 4.71 42.63
N GLY A 48 10.25 4.59 43.64
CA GLY A 48 10.34 3.58 44.68
C GLY A 48 10.53 2.18 44.12
N LYS A 49 11.36 1.42 44.83
CA LYS A 49 11.56 -0.03 44.68
C LYS A 49 10.22 -0.75 44.51
N GLY A 50 9.88 -1.10 43.27
CA GLY A 50 8.98 -2.20 42.97
C GLY A 50 9.76 -3.50 43.11
N ALA A 51 9.40 -4.33 44.08
CA ALA A 51 10.00 -5.63 44.29
C ALA A 51 9.60 -6.57 43.14
N PHE A 52 10.53 -6.82 42.22
CA PHE A 52 10.47 -8.00 41.36
C PHE A 52 11.84 -8.69 41.35
N PHE A 53 11.76 -9.99 41.59
CA PHE A 53 12.78 -10.92 42.01
C PHE A 53 14.11 -10.80 41.23
N SER A 54 15.14 -10.30 41.91
CA SER A 54 16.52 -10.68 41.64
C SER A 54 16.98 -11.48 42.86
N SER A 55 16.92 -12.80 42.72
CA SER A 55 17.37 -13.74 43.74
C SER A 55 18.84 -13.49 44.09
N SER A 56 19.08 -13.28 45.39
CA SER A 56 20.35 -13.39 46.10
C SER A 56 21.43 -12.32 45.83
N ILE A 57 21.24 -11.12 46.39
CA ILE A 57 22.38 -10.31 46.84
C ILE A 57 22.39 -10.32 48.36
N LYS A 58 23.21 -11.20 48.95
CA LYS A 58 23.56 -11.15 50.38
C LYS A 58 24.33 -9.85 50.64
N SER A 59 23.66 -8.83 51.16
CA SER A 59 24.30 -7.60 51.62
C SER A 59 25.05 -7.87 52.92
N ARG A 60 26.38 -8.02 52.82
CA ARG A 60 27.28 -7.91 53.97
C ARG A 60 27.91 -6.51 53.93
N THR A 61 27.52 -5.65 54.86
CA THR A 61 28.19 -4.38 55.12
C THR A 61 29.50 -4.66 55.83
N THR A 62 30.64 -4.41 55.17
CA THR A 62 31.94 -4.24 55.84
C THR A 62 32.58 -2.97 55.32
N SER A 63 33.01 -2.17 56.28
CA SER A 63 33.44 -0.78 56.18
C SER A 63 34.63 -0.55 55.26
N ALA A 64 34.73 0.70 54.83
CA ALA A 64 35.79 1.29 54.02
C ALA A 64 37.20 0.82 54.41
N ASN A 65 37.96 0.41 53.40
CA ASN A 65 39.40 0.62 53.32
C ASN A 65 39.72 0.94 51.85
N SER A 66 40.07 2.21 51.59
CA SER A 66 40.71 2.62 50.34
C SER A 66 42.12 2.03 50.32
N VAL A 67 42.32 1.03 49.48
CA VAL A 67 43.66 0.59 49.06
C VAL A 67 43.71 0.70 47.55
N SER A 68 44.58 1.59 47.09
CA SER A 68 45.01 1.70 45.70
C SER A 68 45.65 0.38 45.27
N GLY A 69 44.86 -0.47 44.62
CA GLY A 69 45.33 -1.59 43.83
C GLY A 69 44.98 -1.29 42.39
N ARG A 70 45.97 -0.94 41.56
CA ARG A 70 45.80 -0.94 40.11
C ARG A 70 45.35 -2.36 39.73
N ALA A 71 44.07 -2.53 39.44
CA ALA A 71 43.58 -3.72 38.77
C ALA A 71 44.34 -3.80 37.44
N SER A 72 44.99 -4.93 37.20
CA SER A 72 45.53 -5.27 35.89
C SER A 72 44.36 -5.18 34.90
N THR A 73 44.28 -4.07 34.18
CA THR A 73 43.34 -3.95 33.08
C THR A 73 43.79 -4.96 32.04
N ASN A 74 43.02 -6.02 31.86
CA ASN A 74 43.07 -6.83 30.66
C ASN A 74 42.58 -5.95 29.50
N GLN A 75 43.49 -5.16 28.94
CA GLN A 75 43.26 -4.20 27.86
C GLN A 75 42.90 -4.87 26.52
N ASN A 76 42.86 -6.21 26.46
CA ASN A 76 42.57 -6.96 25.24
C ASN A 76 41.09 -7.37 25.12
N SER A 77 40.27 -7.12 26.14
CA SER A 77 38.84 -7.50 26.15
C SER A 77 37.88 -6.41 25.67
N VAL A 78 38.24 -5.13 25.86
CA VAL A 78 37.38 -3.99 25.48
C VAL A 78 37.29 -3.79 23.96
N PRO A 79 38.38 -3.91 23.17
CA PRO A 79 38.29 -3.84 21.71
C PRO A 79 37.45 -4.99 21.11
N ASP A 80 37.63 -6.20 21.63
CA ASP A 80 36.93 -7.43 21.22
C ASP A 80 35.41 -7.33 21.44
N LEU A 81 34.99 -6.81 22.60
CA LEU A 81 33.57 -6.54 22.88
C LEU A 81 32.96 -5.49 21.95
N ARG A 82 33.72 -4.47 21.55
CA ARG A 82 33.23 -3.42 20.63
C ARG A 82 32.97 -3.97 19.23
N GLU A 83 33.86 -4.85 18.76
CA GLU A 83 33.70 -5.52 17.46
C GLU A 83 32.52 -6.50 17.49
N GLN A 84 32.35 -7.25 18.58
CA GLN A 84 31.20 -8.14 18.74
C GLN A 84 29.86 -7.38 18.77
N ILE A 85 29.79 -6.25 19.49
CA ILE A 85 28.61 -5.37 19.49
C ILE A 85 28.31 -4.84 18.09
N HIS A 86 29.34 -4.44 17.34
CA HIS A 86 29.17 -3.96 15.97
C HIS A 86 28.60 -5.05 15.05
N ASN A 87 29.18 -6.26 15.09
CA ASN A 87 28.73 -7.38 14.25
C ASN A 87 27.30 -7.81 14.59
N LEU A 88 26.94 -7.86 15.87
CA LEU A 88 25.57 -8.17 16.29
C LEU A 88 24.57 -7.10 15.85
N ASN A 89 24.94 -5.82 15.89
CA ASN A 89 24.09 -4.74 15.40
C ASN A 89 23.88 -4.81 13.88
N GLU A 90 24.94 -5.11 13.14
CA GLU A 90 24.87 -5.29 11.68
C GLU A 90 23.97 -6.48 11.32
N GLU A 91 24.14 -7.61 12.01
CA GLU A 91 23.29 -8.79 11.80
C GLU A 91 21.83 -8.52 12.18
N LEU A 92 21.58 -7.78 13.26
CA LEU A 92 20.23 -7.39 13.65
C LEU A 92 19.60 -6.47 12.61
N PHE A 93 20.35 -5.52 12.06
CA PHE A 93 19.89 -4.63 11.01
C PHE A 93 19.54 -5.39 9.73
N GLN A 94 20.39 -6.32 9.31
CA GLN A 94 20.13 -7.17 8.14
C GLN A 94 18.88 -8.02 8.34
N ARG A 95 18.73 -8.65 9.52
CA ARG A 95 17.55 -9.47 9.83
C ARG A 95 16.26 -8.65 9.82
N VAL A 96 16.27 -7.46 10.42
CA VAL A 96 15.09 -6.57 10.43
C VAL A 96 14.74 -6.12 9.02
N THR A 97 15.73 -5.78 8.20
CA THR A 97 15.54 -5.37 6.81
C THR A 97 14.92 -6.52 6.01
N GLN A 98 15.55 -7.70 6.03
CA GLN A 98 15.07 -8.90 5.35
C GLN A 98 13.64 -9.28 5.78
N GLN A 99 13.39 -9.30 7.09
CA GLN A 99 12.05 -9.61 7.62
C GLN A 99 11.00 -8.59 7.17
N THR A 100 11.37 -7.32 7.10
CA THR A 100 10.48 -6.25 6.66
C THR A 100 10.15 -6.42 5.18
N ASP A 101 11.17 -6.66 4.35
CA ASP A 101 11.01 -6.87 2.91
C ASP A 101 10.16 -8.11 2.61
N GLU A 102 10.39 -9.22 3.30
CA GLU A 102 9.57 -10.43 3.17
C GLU A 102 8.10 -10.18 3.55
N ARG A 103 7.85 -9.45 4.65
CA ARG A 103 6.49 -9.11 5.08
C ARG A 103 5.80 -8.16 4.10
N ILE A 104 6.54 -7.20 3.54
CA ILE A 104 6.03 -6.29 2.52
C ILE A 104 5.68 -7.07 1.26
N SER A 105 6.60 -7.91 0.76
CA SER A 105 6.41 -8.73 -0.43
C SER A 105 5.15 -9.60 -0.31
N LYS A 106 5.04 -10.38 0.77
CA LYS A 106 3.86 -11.23 1.04
C LYS A 106 2.55 -10.44 1.12
N LEU A 107 2.59 -9.23 1.69
CA LEU A 107 1.42 -8.35 1.76
C LEU A 107 1.01 -7.83 0.37
N LEU A 108 1.98 -7.50 -0.48
CA LEU A 108 1.74 -7.07 -1.86
C LEU A 108 1.13 -8.21 -2.68
N ASP A 109 1.73 -9.40 -2.65
CA ASP A 109 1.21 -10.57 -3.39
C ASP A 109 -0.24 -10.88 -3.02
N THR A 110 -0.53 -10.90 -1.71
CA THR A 110 -1.87 -11.15 -1.19
C THR A 110 -2.89 -10.11 -1.68
N ARG A 111 -2.47 -8.86 -1.89
CA ARG A 111 -3.34 -7.77 -2.33
C ARG A 111 -3.45 -7.65 -3.85
N LEU A 112 -2.42 -8.02 -4.60
CA LEU A 112 -2.38 -7.90 -6.05
C LEU A 112 -3.14 -9.04 -6.75
N ALA A 113 -3.01 -10.29 -6.28
CA ALA A 113 -3.68 -11.45 -6.88
C ALA A 113 -5.21 -11.28 -7.08
N PRO A 114 -6.00 -10.84 -6.07
CA PRO A 114 -7.44 -10.63 -6.28
C PRO A 114 -7.76 -9.44 -7.20
N LEU A 115 -6.87 -8.44 -7.25
CA LEU A 115 -7.04 -7.27 -8.11
C LEU A 115 -6.88 -7.64 -9.58
N GLU A 116 -5.84 -8.40 -9.92
CA GLU A 116 -5.60 -8.91 -11.28
C GLU A 116 -6.78 -9.77 -11.76
N LYS A 117 -7.30 -10.66 -10.91
CA LYS A 117 -8.48 -11.47 -11.21
C LYS A 117 -9.73 -10.61 -11.48
N THR A 118 -9.90 -9.53 -10.73
CA THR A 118 -11.03 -8.61 -10.91
C THR A 118 -10.88 -7.80 -12.19
N GLN A 119 -9.66 -7.40 -12.53
CA GLN A 119 -9.35 -6.68 -13.77
C GLN A 119 -9.65 -7.53 -15.01
N LYS A 120 -9.18 -8.80 -15.06
CA LYS A 120 -9.48 -9.74 -16.17
C LYS A 120 -11.00 -9.92 -16.36
N LYS A 121 -11.78 -9.96 -15.27
CA LYS A 121 -13.25 -10.03 -15.32
C LYS A 121 -13.89 -8.76 -15.88
N LEU A 122 -13.40 -7.58 -15.51
CA LEU A 122 -13.89 -6.31 -16.04
C LEU A 122 -13.66 -6.21 -17.55
N GLU A 123 -12.47 -6.57 -18.02
CA GLU A 123 -12.15 -6.57 -19.45
C GLU A 123 -13.11 -7.47 -20.25
N LYS A 124 -13.38 -8.68 -19.76
CA LYS A 124 -14.35 -9.60 -20.39
C LYS A 124 -15.76 -9.00 -20.44
N LEU A 125 -16.20 -8.33 -19.38
CA LEU A 125 -17.49 -7.66 -19.35
C LEU A 125 -17.54 -6.46 -20.31
N GLU A 126 -16.47 -5.69 -20.44
CA GLU A 126 -16.39 -4.59 -21.40
C GLU A 126 -16.50 -5.09 -22.84
N ARG A 127 -15.79 -6.17 -23.19
CA ARG A 127 -15.91 -6.85 -24.51
C ARG A 127 -17.35 -7.32 -24.74
N ALA A 128 -17.99 -7.94 -23.75
CA ALA A 128 -19.37 -8.40 -23.86
C ALA A 128 -20.36 -7.24 -24.04
N ILE A 129 -20.20 -6.14 -23.28
CA ILE A 129 -21.03 -4.94 -23.41
C ILE A 129 -20.85 -4.30 -24.78
N GLY A 130 -19.63 -4.25 -25.32
CA GLY A 130 -19.35 -3.78 -26.68
C GLY A 130 -20.11 -4.58 -27.75
N LYS A 131 -20.02 -5.92 -27.68
CA LYS A 131 -20.74 -6.82 -28.59
C LYS A 131 -22.26 -6.64 -28.48
N ALA A 132 -22.80 -6.61 -27.26
CA ALA A 132 -24.23 -6.42 -27.02
C ALA A 132 -24.75 -5.07 -27.52
N LYS A 133 -23.99 -3.98 -27.33
CA LYS A 133 -24.34 -2.65 -27.87
C LYS A 133 -24.40 -2.64 -29.39
N LYS A 134 -23.42 -3.26 -30.06
CA LYS A 134 -23.39 -3.39 -31.53
C LYS A 134 -24.61 -4.15 -32.04
N GLU A 135 -24.95 -5.27 -31.40
CA GLU A 135 -26.11 -6.07 -31.78
C GLU A 135 -27.44 -5.33 -31.55
N LYS A 136 -27.58 -4.66 -30.41
CA LYS A 136 -28.74 -3.81 -30.13
C LYS A 136 -28.92 -2.70 -31.18
N LEU A 137 -27.82 -2.12 -31.68
CA LEU A 137 -27.87 -1.11 -32.74
C LEU A 137 -28.34 -1.71 -34.07
N LYS A 138 -27.86 -2.91 -34.43
CA LYS A 138 -28.36 -3.64 -35.62
C LYS A 138 -29.86 -3.93 -35.49
N GLN A 139 -30.29 -4.43 -34.34
CA GLN A 139 -31.70 -4.72 -34.08
C GLN A 139 -32.57 -3.46 -34.18
N LYS A 140 -32.11 -2.34 -33.62
CA LYS A 140 -32.82 -1.05 -33.73
C LYS A 140 -32.99 -0.63 -35.19
N ARG A 141 -31.91 -0.70 -35.98
CA ARG A 141 -31.93 -0.37 -37.41
C ARG A 141 -32.87 -1.29 -38.19
N TRP A 142 -32.90 -2.58 -37.85
CA TRP A 142 -33.80 -3.54 -38.46
C TRP A 142 -35.27 -3.25 -38.13
N ASN A 143 -35.58 -2.97 -36.86
CA ASN A 143 -36.93 -2.61 -36.43
C ASN A 143 -37.43 -1.35 -37.16
N GLU A 144 -36.57 -0.35 -37.35
CA GLU A 144 -36.91 0.87 -38.10
C GLU A 144 -37.19 0.58 -39.58
N ALA A 145 -36.37 -0.24 -40.22
CA ALA A 145 -36.58 -0.67 -41.60
C ALA A 145 -37.89 -1.47 -41.75
N TYR A 146 -38.18 -2.36 -40.81
CA TYR A 146 -39.42 -3.14 -40.77
C TYR A 146 -40.66 -2.25 -40.64
N VAL A 147 -40.68 -1.33 -39.67
CA VAL A 147 -41.81 -0.40 -39.48
C VAL A 147 -42.00 0.51 -40.71
N SER A 148 -40.89 1.00 -41.30
CA SER A 148 -40.92 1.80 -42.52
C SER A 148 -41.53 1.05 -43.70
N TYR A 149 -41.14 -0.22 -43.90
CA TYR A 149 -41.67 -1.09 -44.95
C TYR A 149 -43.20 -1.23 -44.83
N TYR A 150 -43.74 -1.56 -43.65
CA TYR A 150 -45.20 -1.72 -43.48
C TYR A 150 -45.96 -0.40 -43.64
N LYS A 151 -45.38 0.72 -43.23
CA LYS A 151 -45.97 2.04 -43.47
C LYS A 151 -46.09 2.33 -44.96
N LYS A 152 -45.08 1.96 -45.75
CA LYS A 152 -45.08 2.12 -47.22
C LYS A 152 -46.05 1.17 -47.90
N VAL A 153 -46.06 -0.12 -47.53
CA VAL A 153 -47.02 -1.10 -48.05
C VAL A 153 -48.44 -0.62 -47.79
N ARG A 154 -48.76 -0.18 -46.56
CA ARG A 154 -50.09 0.35 -46.24
C ARG A 154 -50.49 1.55 -47.08
N ALA A 155 -49.56 2.46 -47.39
CA ALA A 155 -49.83 3.60 -48.27
C ALA A 155 -50.03 3.18 -49.73
N SER A 156 -49.29 2.18 -50.21
CA SER A 156 -49.37 1.69 -51.59
C SER A 156 -50.54 0.72 -51.84
N SER A 157 -50.95 -0.05 -50.83
CA SER A 157 -52.06 -1.01 -50.92
C SER A 157 -53.44 -0.36 -51.02
N SER A 158 -53.57 0.95 -50.77
CA SER A 158 -54.82 1.68 -51.03
C SER A 158 -55.14 1.86 -52.52
N SER A 159 -54.25 1.48 -53.45
CA SER A 159 -54.42 1.75 -54.88
C SER A 159 -54.01 0.62 -55.85
N THR A 160 -53.66 -0.58 -55.37
CA THR A 160 -53.12 -1.67 -56.22
C THR A 160 -53.67 -3.06 -55.87
N THR A 161 -54.03 -3.84 -56.89
CA THR A 161 -54.51 -5.25 -56.79
C THR A 161 -53.35 -6.26 -56.72
N ALA A 162 -52.10 -5.80 -56.78
CA ALA A 162 -50.92 -6.67 -56.73
C ALA A 162 -50.62 -7.14 -55.28
N PRO A 163 -50.13 -8.38 -55.09
CA PRO A 163 -49.77 -8.88 -53.78
C PRO A 163 -48.62 -8.05 -53.14
N PRO A 164 -48.62 -7.88 -51.82
CA PRO A 164 -47.59 -7.10 -51.13
C PRO A 164 -46.20 -7.73 -51.33
N PRO A 165 -45.14 -6.91 -51.48
CA PRO A 165 -43.76 -7.42 -51.57
C PRO A 165 -43.38 -8.19 -50.30
N PRO A 166 -42.38 -9.08 -50.30
CA PRO A 166 -41.96 -9.77 -49.07
C PRO A 166 -41.29 -8.83 -48.06
N PRO A 167 -41.41 -9.08 -46.74
CA PRO A 167 -40.77 -8.28 -45.70
C PRO A 167 -39.24 -8.47 -45.68
N PRO A 168 -38.48 -7.52 -45.08
CA PRO A 168 -37.03 -7.64 -44.96
C PRO A 168 -36.64 -8.85 -44.10
N PRO A 169 -35.56 -9.58 -44.45
CA PRO A 169 -35.11 -10.76 -43.70
C PRO A 169 -34.59 -10.35 -42.31
N PRO A 170 -34.80 -11.16 -41.25
CA PRO A 170 -34.34 -10.88 -39.90
C PRO A 170 -32.81 -10.72 -39.82
N PRO A 171 -32.27 -9.98 -38.84
CA PRO A 171 -30.84 -9.89 -38.65
C PRO A 171 -30.27 -11.29 -38.37
N SER A 172 -29.23 -11.67 -39.12
CA SER A 172 -28.55 -12.95 -38.91
C SER A 172 -27.93 -12.98 -37.52
N ILE A 173 -28.18 -14.04 -36.75
CA ILE A 173 -27.39 -14.33 -35.56
C ILE A 173 -25.96 -14.62 -36.02
N SER A 174 -25.07 -13.64 -35.92
CA SER A 174 -23.65 -13.91 -36.16
C SER A 174 -23.14 -14.71 -34.97
N SER A 175 -23.25 -16.04 -35.05
CA SER A 175 -22.26 -16.93 -34.43
C SER A 175 -20.99 -16.77 -35.26
N ASP A 176 -20.39 -15.59 -35.18
CA ASP A 176 -19.05 -15.36 -35.72
C ASP A 176 -18.13 -16.00 -34.68
N GLU A 177 -17.86 -17.27 -34.90
CA GLU A 177 -16.69 -17.94 -34.36
C GLU A 177 -15.47 -17.34 -35.06
N ASP A 178 -15.16 -16.08 -34.75
CA ASP A 178 -13.78 -15.65 -34.73
C ASP A 178 -13.17 -16.38 -33.55
N TYR A 179 -12.56 -17.52 -33.87
CA TYR A 179 -11.55 -18.17 -33.05
C TYR A 179 -10.45 -17.16 -32.73
N ASP A 180 -10.66 -16.36 -31.68
CA ASP A 180 -9.54 -16.02 -30.80
C ASP A 180 -9.34 -17.27 -29.94
N ASP A 181 -8.61 -18.22 -30.51
CA ASP A 181 -7.91 -19.31 -29.82
C ASP A 181 -6.91 -18.70 -28.84
N ASP A 182 -7.43 -18.08 -27.78
CA ASP A 182 -6.65 -17.77 -26.59
C ASP A 182 -6.71 -19.04 -25.73
N GLY A 183 -5.87 -20.01 -26.08
CA GLY A 183 -5.67 -21.22 -25.30
C GLY A 183 -5.44 -20.90 -23.81
N ASP A 184 -6.51 -20.99 -23.03
CA ASP A 184 -6.47 -21.05 -21.56
C ASP A 184 -6.50 -22.53 -21.20
N GLU A 185 -5.45 -23.25 -21.62
CA GLU A 185 -5.03 -24.48 -20.96
C GLU A 185 -4.13 -24.07 -19.79
N ASP A 186 -4.71 -23.83 -18.61
CA ASP A 186 -4.17 -24.39 -17.35
C ASP A 186 -5.18 -24.23 -16.20
N ASP A 187 -6.26 -25.02 -16.23
CA ASP A 187 -6.91 -25.48 -15.00
C ASP A 187 -6.28 -26.84 -14.65
N THR A 188 -5.07 -26.84 -14.10
CA THR A 188 -4.64 -27.91 -13.20
C THR A 188 -4.81 -27.45 -11.76
N GLU A 189 -5.96 -27.84 -11.20
CA GLU A 189 -6.14 -27.93 -9.76
C GLU A 189 -5.08 -28.87 -9.19
N ASP A 190 -4.21 -28.35 -8.33
CA ASP A 190 -3.52 -29.18 -7.35
C ASP A 190 -3.94 -28.73 -5.95
N TYR A 191 -4.99 -29.40 -5.45
CA TYR A 191 -5.29 -29.46 -4.04
C TYR A 191 -4.24 -30.36 -3.37
N SER A 192 -3.40 -29.77 -2.51
CA SER A 192 -2.68 -30.49 -1.45
C SER A 192 -2.55 -29.60 -0.21
#